data_AF-A0A2P5BZ37-F1
#
_entry.id   AF-A0A2P5BZ37-F1
#
_cell.length_a   1.000
_cell.length_b   1.000
_cell.length_c   1.000
_cell.angle_alpha   90.00
_cell.angle_beta   90.00
_cell.angle_gamma   90.00
#
_symmetry.space_group_name_H-M   'P 1'
#
loop_
_entity.id
_entity.type
_entity.pdbx_description
1 polymer ?
#
loop_
_entity_poly.entity_id
_entity_poly.type
_entity_poly.pdbx_seq_one_letter_code
_entity_poly.pdbx_strand_id
1 'polypeptide(L)'
;MEKFPHKISAAVFVTAFMPSPYLKYNTKLEELTQRQGSFMDSQCFYDEGPENPPTTLSLGPNFLATRLNEELVTQQVKLTKKRYGSSFIACDQDNSLEESLQMWMIEMNPPHEVKDINGTDHMVMFTKPLKLFSYLGEIAKKYN
;
A
#
# COMPACT_ATOMS: atom_id res chain seq x y z
N MET A 1 -2.92 8.43 -9.45
CA MET A 1 -4.37 8.43 -9.75
C MET A 1 -4.97 9.84 -9.69
N GLU A 2 -4.52 10.71 -8.79
CA GLU A 2 -5.01 12.10 -8.68
C GLU A 2 -4.88 12.97 -9.94
N LYS A 3 -3.88 12.70 -10.79
CA LYS A 3 -3.65 13.44 -12.03
C LYS A 3 -4.74 13.20 -13.09
N PHE A 4 -5.46 12.08 -13.02
CA PHE A 4 -6.48 11.68 -14.01
C PHE A 4 -7.72 11.10 -13.32
N PRO A 5 -8.43 11.90 -12.51
CA PRO A 5 -9.49 11.40 -11.65
C PRO A 5 -10.72 10.88 -12.42
N HIS A 6 -10.95 11.36 -13.64
CA HIS A 6 -12.05 10.93 -14.51
C HIS A 6 -11.71 9.71 -15.36
N LYS A 7 -10.47 9.20 -15.28
CA LYS A 7 -10.03 7.99 -16.01
C LYS A 7 -9.92 6.77 -15.13
N ILE A 8 -10.13 6.93 -13.82
CA ILE A 8 -9.85 5.90 -12.82
C ILE A 8 -11.11 5.74 -12.00
N SER A 9 -11.74 4.57 -12.13
CA SER A 9 -12.97 4.27 -11.40
C SER A 9 -12.71 3.62 -10.05
N ALA A 10 -11.65 2.81 -9.96
CA ALA A 10 -11.25 2.13 -8.73
C ALA A 10 -9.73 2.09 -8.52
N ALA A 11 -9.34 2.05 -7.25
CA ALA A 11 -8.00 1.71 -6.77
C ALA A 11 -8.06 0.35 -6.10
N VAL A 12 -7.10 -0.52 -6.40
CA VAL A 12 -6.94 -1.79 -5.69
C VAL A 12 -5.53 -1.85 -5.13
N PHE A 13 -5.42 -2.02 -3.82
CA PHE A 13 -4.16 -2.30 -3.12
C PHE A 13 -4.12 -3.79 -2.84
N VAL A 14 -3.05 -4.45 -3.25
CA VAL A 14 -2.85 -5.90 -3.07
C VAL A 14 -1.51 -6.05 -2.41
N THR A 15 -1.47 -6.62 -1.20
CA THR A 15 -0.24 -6.80 -0.41
C THR A 15 0.63 -5.52 -0.33
N ALA A 16 0.00 -4.35 -0.40
CA ALA A 16 0.69 -3.10 -0.64
C ALA A 16 0.29 -2.00 0.33
N PHE A 17 1.19 -1.03 0.48
CA PHE A 17 0.95 0.11 1.34
C PHE A 17 -0.15 1.03 0.80
N MET A 18 -1.28 1.09 1.48
CA MET A 18 -2.35 2.07 1.28
C MET A 18 -2.02 3.45 1.90
N PRO A 19 -1.86 4.52 1.10
CA PRO A 19 -1.66 5.88 1.59
C PRO A 19 -2.93 6.41 2.27
N SER A 20 -2.79 7.15 3.38
CA SER A 20 -3.90 7.80 4.10
C SER A 20 -3.69 9.31 4.13
N PRO A 21 -4.70 10.12 3.79
CA PRO A 21 -4.59 11.59 3.88
C PRO A 21 -4.79 12.13 5.31
N TYR A 22 -5.14 11.27 6.28
CA TYR A 22 -5.38 11.68 7.68
C TYR A 22 -4.20 11.39 8.61
N LEU A 23 -3.19 10.66 8.14
CA LEU A 23 -2.01 10.37 8.95
C LEU A 23 -0.83 11.21 8.51
N LYS A 24 -0.22 11.89 9.48
CA LYS A 24 1.16 12.38 9.36
C LYS A 24 2.06 11.17 9.14
N TYR A 25 2.74 11.17 8.01
CA TYR A 25 3.56 10.06 7.57
C TYR A 25 4.68 9.68 8.55
N ASN A 26 5.22 10.62 9.34
CA ASN A 26 6.32 10.33 10.27
C ASN A 26 5.91 9.33 11.34
N THR A 27 4.68 9.47 11.83
CA THR A 27 4.05 8.50 12.72
C THR A 27 3.92 7.13 12.05
N LYS A 28 3.66 7.10 10.74
CA LYS A 28 3.62 5.89 9.91
C LYS A 28 5.01 5.24 9.81
N LEU A 29 6.06 6.02 9.55
CA LEU A 29 7.43 5.52 9.43
C LEU A 29 7.96 4.99 10.76
N GLU A 30 7.69 5.67 11.88
CA GLU A 30 8.07 5.22 13.22
C GLU A 30 7.32 3.94 13.62
N GLU A 31 5.99 3.88 13.41
CA GLU A 31 5.19 2.71 13.76
C GLU A 31 5.47 1.51 12.84
N LEU A 32 5.71 1.75 11.54
CA LEU A 32 6.25 0.75 10.63
C LEU A 32 7.67 0.31 11.02
N THR A 33 8.54 1.23 11.44
CA THR A 33 9.89 0.88 11.93
C THR A 33 9.80 -0.01 13.17
N GLN A 34 8.85 0.29 14.06
CA GLN A 34 8.65 -0.41 15.31
C GLN A 34 8.01 -1.79 15.10
N ARG A 35 7.09 -1.93 14.12
CA ARG A 35 6.39 -3.19 13.82
C ARG A 35 7.09 -4.07 12.77
N GLN A 36 7.80 -3.47 11.82
CA GLN A 36 8.34 -4.12 10.61
C GLN A 36 9.89 -4.09 10.54
N GLY A 37 10.53 -3.38 11.47
CA GLY A 37 11.99 -3.16 11.52
C GLY A 37 12.45 -1.89 10.81
N SER A 38 13.70 -1.49 11.05
CA SER A 38 14.34 -0.26 10.56
C SER A 38 14.15 -0.02 9.05
N PHE A 39 13.70 1.18 8.67
CA PHE A 39 13.80 1.69 7.28
C PHE A 39 15.23 2.05 6.87
N MET A 40 16.20 1.74 7.74
CA MET A 40 17.64 1.91 7.56
C MET A 40 17.97 3.34 7.11
N ASP A 41 18.38 3.49 5.86
CA ASP A 41 18.83 4.73 5.24
C ASP A 41 17.75 5.38 4.36
N SER A 42 16.51 4.92 4.44
CA SER A 42 15.39 5.51 3.70
C SER A 42 15.03 6.89 4.24
N GLN A 43 14.77 7.82 3.34
CA GLN A 43 14.52 9.22 3.63
C GLN A 43 13.16 9.66 3.10
N CYS A 44 12.58 10.63 3.79
CA CYS A 44 11.27 11.17 3.45
C CYS A 44 11.46 12.62 3.07
N PHE A 45 11.00 12.99 1.89
CA PHE A 45 11.09 14.34 1.37
C PHE A 45 9.73 15.02 1.47
N TYR A 46 9.78 16.27 1.90
CA TYR A 46 8.62 17.13 2.09
C TYR A 46 8.79 18.29 1.11
N ASP A 47 8.42 18.07 -0.16
CA ASP A 47 8.59 19.08 -1.21
C ASP A 47 7.83 20.39 -0.88
N GLU A 48 6.76 20.27 -0.08
CA GLU A 48 5.95 21.39 0.40
C GLU A 48 6.29 21.81 1.85
N GLY A 49 7.41 21.34 2.39
CA GLY A 49 7.89 21.67 3.74
C GLY A 49 7.45 20.69 4.84
N PRO A 50 8.18 20.65 5.97
CA PRO A 50 8.10 19.57 6.98
C PRO A 50 6.77 19.50 7.74
N GLU A 51 5.96 20.55 7.71
CA GLU A 51 4.61 20.60 8.29
C GLU A 51 3.55 19.88 7.42
N ASN A 52 3.85 19.63 6.14
CA ASN A 52 2.96 18.98 5.19
C ASN A 52 3.23 17.46 5.10
N PRO A 53 2.29 16.65 4.62
CA PRO A 53 2.56 15.23 4.39
C PRO A 53 3.73 15.07 3.41
N PRO A 54 4.71 14.20 3.69
CA PRO A 54 5.82 13.96 2.79
C PRO A 54 5.28 13.45 1.49
N THR A 55 5.89 14.01 0.47
CA THR A 55 5.48 13.88 -0.89
C THR A 55 6.17 12.71 -1.55
N THR A 56 7.33 12.34 -1.02
CA THR A 56 8.23 11.35 -1.58
C THR A 56 8.90 10.55 -0.48
N LEU A 57 8.93 9.22 -0.63
CA LEU A 57 9.74 8.32 0.19
C LEU A 57 10.90 7.79 -0.65
N SER A 58 12.13 8.24 -0.42
CA SER A 58 13.28 7.58 -1.03
C SER A 58 13.70 6.40 -0.19
N LEU A 59 13.61 5.21 -0.75
CA LEU A 59 14.13 4.02 -0.09
C LEU A 59 15.65 4.03 -0.18
N GLY A 60 16.31 3.87 0.95
CA GLY A 60 17.76 3.94 1.03
C GLY A 60 18.41 2.65 0.52
N PRO A 61 19.62 2.70 -0.04
CA PRO A 61 20.28 1.54 -0.63
C PRO A 61 20.42 0.35 0.33
N ASN A 62 20.61 0.55 1.63
CA ASN A 62 20.65 -0.55 2.59
C ASN A 62 19.27 -1.15 2.84
N PHE A 63 18.23 -0.32 2.92
CA PHE A 63 16.85 -0.79 2.98
C PHE A 63 16.49 -1.59 1.72
N LEU A 64 16.82 -1.06 0.55
CA LEU A 64 16.60 -1.70 -0.75
C LEU A 64 17.35 -3.04 -0.84
N ALA A 65 18.63 -3.08 -0.48
CA ALA A 65 19.43 -4.31 -0.53
C ALA A 65 18.93 -5.39 0.44
N THR A 66 18.38 -4.98 1.58
CA THR A 66 17.89 -5.91 2.62
C THR A 66 16.47 -6.40 2.35
N ARG A 67 15.59 -5.54 1.80
CA ARG A 67 14.15 -5.81 1.68
C ARG A 67 13.66 -5.99 0.24
N LEU A 68 14.39 -5.48 -0.75
CA LEU A 68 13.95 -5.37 -2.16
C LEU A 68 14.92 -6.06 -3.13
N ASN A 69 15.66 -7.06 -2.66
CA ASN A 69 16.55 -7.85 -3.52
C ASN A 69 15.81 -8.70 -4.59
N GLU A 70 14.51 -8.47 -4.81
CA GLU A 70 13.75 -8.99 -5.95
C GLU A 70 12.85 -7.85 -6.57
N GLU A 71 13.48 -7.05 -7.42
CA GLU A 71 12.98 -6.42 -8.65
C GLU A 71 11.92 -5.29 -8.72
N LEU A 72 11.07 -4.96 -7.73
CA LEU A 72 9.76 -4.34 -8.10
C LEU A 72 9.38 -2.87 -7.75
N VAL A 73 10.21 -1.98 -7.19
CA VAL A 73 9.65 -0.71 -6.64
C VAL A 73 10.22 0.57 -7.28
N THR A 74 9.66 0.97 -8.43
CA THR A 74 9.73 2.37 -8.92
C THR A 74 8.36 2.83 -9.44
N GLN A 75 7.55 3.47 -8.57
CA GLN A 75 6.72 4.67 -8.84
C GLN A 75 5.75 4.96 -7.68
N GLN A 76 5.79 6.19 -7.16
CA GLN A 76 4.94 6.63 -6.03
C GLN A 76 3.64 7.29 -6.50
N VAL A 77 2.54 6.93 -5.83
CA VAL A 77 1.20 7.45 -6.11
C VAL A 77 0.61 8.08 -4.85
N LYS A 78 0.54 9.43 -4.82
CA LYS A 78 -0.29 10.19 -3.88
C LYS A 78 -1.77 9.97 -4.20
N LEU A 79 -2.59 9.75 -3.17
CA LEU A 79 -3.99 9.37 -3.25
C LEU A 79 -4.83 10.17 -2.25
N THR A 80 -5.84 10.89 -2.74
CA THR A 80 -6.81 11.64 -1.95
C THR A 80 -8.15 10.89 -1.88
N LYS A 81 -8.85 11.00 -0.75
CA LYS A 81 -10.01 10.15 -0.41
C LYS A 81 -11.24 10.26 -1.33
N LYS A 82 -11.29 11.20 -2.28
CA LYS A 82 -12.57 11.78 -2.70
C LYS A 82 -13.11 11.35 -4.07
N ARG A 83 -12.45 10.46 -4.83
CA ARG A 83 -12.77 10.33 -6.27
C ARG A 83 -12.86 8.93 -6.88
N TYR A 84 -12.57 7.85 -6.17
CA TYR A 84 -12.64 6.49 -6.72
C TYR A 84 -12.95 5.47 -5.63
N GLY A 85 -13.55 4.33 -6.01
CA GLY A 85 -13.70 3.19 -5.11
C GLY A 85 -12.34 2.65 -4.70
N SER A 86 -12.07 2.53 -3.42
CA SER A 86 -10.83 1.93 -2.91
C SER A 86 -11.09 0.53 -2.38
N SER A 87 -10.30 -0.44 -2.82
CA SER A 87 -10.36 -1.83 -2.36
C SER A 87 -8.99 -2.27 -1.84
N PHE A 88 -8.97 -3.03 -0.76
CA PHE A 88 -7.76 -3.64 -0.20
C PHE A 88 -7.88 -5.17 -0.28
N ILE A 89 -6.84 -5.86 -0.74
CA ILE A 89 -6.76 -7.31 -0.76
C ILE A 89 -5.70 -7.75 0.25
N ALA A 90 -6.14 -8.36 1.35
CA ALA A 90 -5.30 -8.79 2.45
C ALA A 90 -4.87 -10.26 2.31
N CYS A 91 -3.67 -10.57 2.81
CA CYS A 91 -3.03 -11.87 2.74
C CYS A 91 -2.46 -12.24 4.11
N ASP A 92 -2.94 -13.34 4.69
CA ASP A 92 -2.66 -13.76 6.07
C ASP A 92 -1.23 -14.31 6.32
N GLN A 93 -0.50 -14.70 5.26
CA GLN A 93 0.87 -15.22 5.36
C GLN A 93 1.91 -14.25 4.76
N ASP A 94 1.55 -12.98 4.58
CA ASP A 94 2.47 -11.96 4.10
C ASP A 94 3.49 -11.58 5.20
N ASN A 95 4.72 -12.08 5.06
CA ASN A 95 5.83 -11.76 5.97
C ASN A 95 6.47 -10.39 5.67
N SER A 96 6.23 -9.84 4.48
CA SER A 96 6.69 -8.52 4.10
C SER A 96 5.79 -7.44 4.68
N LEU A 97 4.48 -7.68 4.75
CA LEU A 97 3.48 -6.78 5.29
C LEU A 97 2.55 -7.58 6.22
N GLU A 98 3.00 -7.77 7.46
CA GLU A 98 2.33 -8.61 8.46
C GLU A 98 0.84 -8.28 8.59
N GLU A 99 0.01 -9.29 8.88
CA GLU A 99 -1.44 -9.15 9.05
C GLU A 99 -1.81 -8.02 10.04
N SER A 100 -1.10 -7.91 11.16
CA SER A 100 -1.32 -6.85 12.16
C SER A 100 -1.15 -5.45 11.57
N LEU A 101 -0.22 -5.30 10.63
CA LEU A 101 0.02 -4.05 9.91
C LEU A 101 -1.04 -3.82 8.83
N GLN A 102 -1.45 -4.84 8.10
CA GLN A 102 -2.56 -4.75 7.13
C GLN A 102 -3.84 -4.26 7.80
N MET A 103 -4.20 -4.87 8.94
CA MET A 103 -5.40 -4.51 9.70
C MET A 103 -5.32 -3.08 10.24
N TRP A 104 -4.19 -2.70 10.81
CA TRP A 104 -3.97 -1.32 11.26
C TRP A 104 -4.13 -0.30 10.12
N MET A 105 -3.62 -0.61 8.92
CA MET A 105 -3.78 0.27 7.76
C MET A 105 -5.24 0.41 7.30
N ILE A 106 -6.00 -0.67 7.36
CA ILE A 106 -7.44 -0.70 7.08
C ILE A 106 -8.18 0.15 8.11
N GLU A 107 -7.89 0.01 9.40
CA GLU A 107 -8.53 0.79 10.46
C GLU A 107 -8.26 2.29 10.33
N MET A 108 -7.00 2.66 10.05
CA MET A 108 -6.57 4.04 9.93
C MET A 108 -7.06 4.73 8.66
N ASN A 109 -7.35 3.96 7.60
CA ASN A 109 -7.93 4.48 6.37
C ASN A 109 -8.86 3.45 5.72
N PRO A 110 -10.10 3.32 6.21
CA PRO A 110 -11.02 2.29 5.75
C PRO A 110 -11.24 2.37 4.23
N PRO A 111 -10.92 1.32 3.47
CA PRO A 111 -11.29 1.24 2.07
C PRO A 111 -12.80 0.96 1.96
N HIS A 112 -13.33 1.10 0.75
CA HIS A 112 -14.73 0.78 0.47
C HIS A 112 -14.99 -0.73 0.48
N GLU A 113 -13.94 -1.52 0.26
CA GLU A 113 -14.02 -2.98 0.26
C GLU A 113 -12.68 -3.56 0.73
N VAL A 114 -12.77 -4.60 1.56
CA VAL A 114 -11.63 -5.45 1.93
C VAL A 114 -11.96 -6.85 1.45
N LYS A 115 -10.99 -7.53 0.84
CA LYS A 115 -11.10 -8.95 0.46
C LYS A 115 -9.91 -9.71 0.99
N ASP A 116 -10.14 -10.87 1.59
CA ASP A 116 -9.06 -11.70 2.11
C ASP A 116 -8.74 -12.87 1.16
N ILE A 117 -7.45 -13.13 1.00
CA ILE A 117 -6.93 -14.33 0.35
C ILE A 117 -6.09 -15.07 1.40
N ASN A 118 -6.69 -16.06 2.07
CA ASN A 118 -5.99 -16.83 3.10
C ASN A 118 -5.01 -17.82 2.50
N GLY A 119 -3.99 -18.23 3.25
CA GLY A 119 -2.93 -19.15 2.87
C GLY A 119 -2.06 -18.64 1.72
N THR A 120 -1.71 -17.35 1.70
CA THR A 120 -0.80 -16.78 0.70
C THR A 120 0.11 -15.73 1.29
N ASP A 121 1.31 -15.65 0.72
CA ASP A 121 2.30 -14.63 1.02
C ASP A 121 2.08 -13.34 0.20
N HIS A 122 3.05 -12.43 0.31
CA HIS A 122 3.14 -11.17 -0.42
C HIS A 122 2.95 -11.31 -1.94
N MET A 123 3.39 -12.45 -2.49
CA MET A 123 3.46 -12.73 -3.91
C MET A 123 2.17 -13.44 -4.39
N VAL A 124 1.01 -12.93 -3.95
CA VAL A 124 -0.31 -13.52 -4.25
C VAL A 124 -0.62 -13.66 -5.74
N MET A 125 0.03 -12.86 -6.59
CA MET A 125 -0.04 -12.99 -8.04
C MET A 125 0.57 -14.30 -8.56
N PHE A 126 1.53 -14.88 -7.84
CA PHE A 126 2.21 -16.14 -8.21
C PHE A 126 1.61 -17.35 -7.51
N THR A 127 1.31 -17.22 -6.22
CA THR A 127 0.77 -18.32 -5.42
C THR A 127 -0.72 -18.57 -5.69
N LYS A 128 -1.52 -17.50 -5.90
CA LYS A 128 -2.98 -17.57 -6.11
C LYS A 128 -3.49 -16.64 -7.23
N PRO A 129 -2.90 -16.69 -8.44
CA PRO A 129 -3.25 -15.81 -9.57
C PRO A 129 -4.74 -15.83 -9.92
N LEU A 130 -5.36 -17.01 -9.94
CA LEU A 130 -6.77 -17.16 -10.34
C LEU A 130 -7.73 -16.55 -9.31
N LYS A 131 -7.40 -16.68 -8.02
CA LYS A 131 -8.21 -16.11 -6.94
C LYS A 131 -8.11 -14.59 -6.96
N LEU A 132 -6.89 -14.07 -7.13
CA LEU A 132 -6.65 -12.64 -7.31
C LEU A 132 -7.40 -12.11 -8.54
N PHE A 133 -7.32 -12.80 -9.68
CA PHE A 133 -8.02 -12.42 -10.90
C PHE A 133 -9.54 -12.35 -10.72
N SER A 134 -10.14 -13.33 -10.03
CA SER A 134 -11.57 -13.31 -9.71
C SER A 134 -11.97 -12.03 -8.95
N TYR A 135 -11.21 -11.69 -7.91
CA TYR A 135 -11.47 -10.50 -7.10
C TYR A 135 -11.28 -9.20 -7.87
N LEU A 136 -10.23 -9.11 -8.71
CA LEU A 136 -10.04 -7.96 -9.59
C LEU A 136 -11.21 -7.82 -10.58
N GLY A 137 -11.72 -8.93 -11.12
CA GLY A 137 -12.88 -8.95 -12.00
C GLY A 137 -14.18 -8.52 -11.31
N GLU A 138 -14.39 -8.92 -10.05
CA GLU A 138 -15.53 -8.47 -9.23
C GLU A 138 -15.47 -6.96 -8.97
N ILE A 139 -14.30 -6.45 -8.58
CA ILE A 139 -14.08 -5.02 -8.33
C ILE A 139 -14.30 -4.24 -9.63
N ALA A 140 -13.74 -4.71 -10.75
CA ALA A 140 -13.90 -4.07 -12.05
C ALA A 140 -15.37 -3.98 -12.48
N LYS A 141 -16.18 -5.02 -12.23
CA LYS A 141 -17.63 -4.98 -12.52
C LYS A 141 -18.39 -4.03 -11.61
N LYS A 142 -18.01 -3.94 -10.34
CA LYS A 142 -18.67 -3.11 -9.32
C LYS A 142 -18.47 -1.62 -9.57
N TYR A 143 -17.27 -1.25 -10.02
CA TYR A 143 -16.89 0.14 -10.27
C TYR A 143 -16.82 0.44 -11.78
N ASN A 144 -17.62 -0.22 -12.62
CA ASN A 144 -17.74 0.13 -14.04
C ASN A 144 -18.79 1.21 -14.27
#